data_AF-A0A0G4MHI9-F1
#
_entry.id   AF-A0A0G4MHI9-F1
#
_cell.length_a   1.000
_cell.length_b   1.000
_cell.length_c   1.000
_cell.angle_alpha   90.00
_cell.angle_beta   90.00
_cell.angle_gamma   90.00
#
_symmetry.space_group_name_H-M   'P 1'
#
loop_
_entity.id
_entity.type
_entity.pdbx_description
1 polymer ?
#
loop_
_entity_poly.entity_id
_entity_poly.type
_entity_poly.pdbx_seq_one_letter_code
_entity_poly.pdbx_strand_id
1 'polypeptide(L)'
;QKQHPDELFNLLSRVVPYLRHKDWETRSTAAKAIGKIVENAPFYDPNEDEDDVPPPAPKDDENGAVKKEEEQDSSFAQDELFKLDSLNLDNILNFGRELPGHNLYDDTQRLLNKQGTSLEDPAHAPKLTALRDLLVDCGIGVEGAESNDPLYQPIKPHRALVFCQMKEMLDMVQNTVLKSMLPSVSFL
;
A
#
# COMPACT_ATOMS: atom_id res chain seq x y z
N GLN A 1 -14.52 -4.22 27.88
CA GLN A 1 -15.36 -5.21 27.16
C GLN A 1 -15.61 -6.51 27.91
N LYS A 2 -14.60 -7.20 28.48
CA LYS A 2 -14.79 -8.51 29.15
C LYS A 2 -15.85 -8.53 30.28
N GLN A 3 -16.21 -7.38 30.83
CA GLN A 3 -17.20 -7.24 31.91
C GLN A 3 -18.54 -6.62 31.47
N HIS A 4 -18.59 -5.98 30.29
CA HIS A 4 -19.75 -5.20 29.80
C HIS A 4 -19.87 -5.35 28.27
N PRO A 5 -20.54 -6.43 27.78
CA PRO A 5 -20.70 -6.67 26.34
C PRO A 5 -21.57 -5.62 25.63
N ASP A 6 -22.45 -4.95 26.37
CA ASP A 6 -23.34 -3.86 25.95
C ASP A 6 -22.61 -2.55 25.60
N GLU A 7 -21.38 -2.34 26.06
CA GLU A 7 -20.59 -1.15 25.75
C GLU A 7 -19.81 -1.22 24.42
N LEU A 8 -19.97 -2.29 23.63
CA LEU A 8 -19.16 -2.53 22.42
C LEU A 8 -19.17 -1.33 21.47
N PHE A 9 -20.37 -0.87 21.11
CA PHE A 9 -20.55 0.26 20.20
C PHE A 9 -20.09 1.60 20.81
N ASN A 10 -20.19 1.76 22.13
CA ASN A 10 -19.71 2.95 22.85
C ASN A 10 -18.18 3.06 22.86
N LEU A 11 -17.47 1.93 22.86
CA LEU A 11 -16.02 1.90 22.74
C LEU A 11 -15.60 2.06 21.28
N LEU A 12 -16.21 1.32 20.35
CA LEU A 12 -15.88 1.39 18.92
C LEU A 12 -16.11 2.80 18.35
N SER A 13 -17.23 3.45 18.69
CA SER A 13 -17.52 4.82 18.23
C SER A 13 -16.47 5.85 18.66
N ARG A 14 -15.77 5.62 19.78
CA ARG A 14 -14.66 6.48 20.23
C ARG A 14 -13.33 6.16 19.54
N VAL A 15 -13.08 4.91 19.17
CA VAL A 15 -11.80 4.48 18.58
C VAL A 15 -11.77 4.62 17.05
N VAL A 16 -12.90 4.39 16.37
CA VAL A 16 -13.01 4.47 14.90
C VAL A 16 -12.50 5.79 14.30
N PRO A 17 -12.77 6.99 14.88
CA PRO A 17 -12.23 8.24 14.36
C PRO A 17 -10.69 8.27 14.27
N TYR A 18 -9.99 7.55 15.16
CA TYR A 18 -8.53 7.51 15.19
C TYR A 18 -7.91 6.72 14.04
N LEU A 19 -8.69 5.92 13.29
CA LEU A 19 -8.22 5.26 12.07
C LEU A 19 -7.89 6.26 10.95
N ARG A 20 -8.48 7.46 10.98
CA ARG A 20 -8.22 8.54 10.03
C ARG A 20 -7.24 9.60 10.57
N HIS A 21 -6.57 9.32 11.67
CA HIS A 21 -5.58 10.23 12.25
C HIS A 21 -4.38 10.44 11.31
N LYS A 22 -3.73 11.60 11.34
CA LYS A 22 -2.56 11.91 10.48
C LYS A 22 -1.32 11.09 10.84
N ASP A 23 -1.14 10.80 12.13
CA ASP A 23 -0.01 10.00 12.62
C ASP A 23 -0.22 8.51 12.41
N TRP A 24 0.79 7.86 11.85
CA TRP A 24 0.81 6.41 11.60
C TRP A 24 0.62 5.59 12.88
N GLU A 25 1.35 5.90 13.94
CA GLU A 25 1.30 5.17 15.22
C GLU A 25 -0.09 5.21 15.85
N THR A 26 -0.76 6.36 15.76
CA THR A 26 -2.13 6.52 16.24
C THR A 26 -3.10 5.64 15.45
N ARG A 27 -2.95 5.54 14.12
CA ARG A 27 -3.75 4.63 13.29
C ARG A 27 -3.49 3.17 13.65
N SER A 28 -2.22 2.78 13.80
CA SER A 28 -1.83 1.41 14.16
C SER A 28 -2.36 1.00 15.53
N THR A 29 -2.24 1.89 16.52
CA THR A 29 -2.73 1.66 17.88
C THR A 29 -4.26 1.57 17.92
N ALA A 30 -4.96 2.44 17.19
CA ALA A 30 -6.41 2.38 17.07
C ALA A 30 -6.89 1.06 16.46
N ALA A 31 -6.25 0.58 15.39
CA ALA A 31 -6.57 -0.71 14.77
C ALA A 31 -6.36 -1.89 15.75
N LYS A 32 -5.24 -1.89 16.49
CA LYS A 32 -4.98 -2.89 17.54
C LYS A 32 -6.03 -2.84 18.66
N ALA A 33 -6.43 -1.64 19.08
CA ALA A 33 -7.46 -1.45 20.09
C ALA A 33 -8.82 -2.00 19.63
N ILE A 34 -9.23 -1.75 18.38
CA ILE A 34 -10.45 -2.32 17.78
C ILE A 34 -10.38 -3.85 17.79
N GLY A 35 -9.25 -4.44 17.36
CA GLY A 35 -9.06 -5.89 17.40
C GLY A 35 -9.26 -6.47 18.81
N LYS A 36 -8.66 -5.83 19.83
CA LYS A 36 -8.81 -6.26 21.23
C LYS A 36 -10.21 -6.10 21.80
N ILE A 37 -10.95 -5.09 21.32
CA ILE A 37 -12.37 -4.90 21.69
C ILE A 37 -13.21 -6.03 21.08
N VAL A 38 -13.02 -6.34 19.79
CA VAL A 38 -13.78 -7.37 19.06
C VAL A 38 -13.44 -8.80 19.52
N GLU A 39 -12.20 -9.09 19.90
CA GLU A 39 -11.79 -10.39 20.49
C GLU A 39 -12.61 -10.78 21.73
N ASN A 40 -13.24 -9.82 22.41
CA ASN A 40 -14.07 -10.07 23.59
C ASN A 40 -15.58 -9.97 23.31
N ALA A 41 -16.00 -9.77 22.06
CA ALA A 41 -17.41 -9.78 21.68
C ALA A 41 -17.88 -11.23 21.47
N PRO A 42 -19.15 -11.55 21.77
CA PRO A 42 -19.72 -12.85 21.43
C PRO A 42 -19.69 -13.05 19.91
N PHE A 43 -19.52 -14.29 19.47
CA PHE A 43 -19.63 -14.63 18.06
C PHE A 43 -21.08 -14.45 17.62
N TYR A 44 -21.26 -13.89 16.42
CA TYR A 44 -22.58 -13.79 15.82
C TYR A 44 -22.96 -15.14 15.22
N ASP A 45 -23.93 -15.81 15.83
CA ASP A 45 -24.57 -17.02 15.30
C ASP A 45 -26.06 -16.73 15.07
N PRO A 46 -26.53 -16.70 13.81
CA PRO A 46 -27.94 -16.46 13.51
C PRO A 46 -28.87 -17.62 13.90
N ASN A 47 -28.33 -18.80 14.22
CA ASN A 47 -29.10 -20.01 14.51
C ASN A 47 -28.99 -20.46 15.98
N GLU A 48 -28.50 -19.61 16.89
CA GLU A 48 -28.23 -19.96 18.29
C GLU A 48 -29.45 -20.56 19.03
N ASP A 49 -30.67 -20.24 18.60
CA ASP A 49 -31.93 -20.73 19.17
C ASP A 49 -32.43 -22.07 18.59
N GLU A 50 -31.80 -22.64 17.55
CA GLU A 50 -32.26 -23.88 16.88
C GLU A 50 -31.64 -25.18 17.42
N ASP A 51 -30.59 -25.09 18.23
CA ASP A 51 -29.85 -26.26 18.76
C ASP A 51 -30.61 -27.07 19.82
N ASP A 52 -31.76 -26.57 20.32
CA ASP A 52 -32.56 -27.20 21.37
C ASP A 52 -33.71 -28.09 20.85
N VAL A 53 -33.75 -28.43 19.56
CA VAL A 53 -34.73 -29.38 19.01
C VAL A 53 -34.16 -30.80 19.02
N PRO A 54 -34.64 -31.72 19.87
CA PRO A 54 -34.24 -33.12 19.81
C PRO A 54 -34.54 -33.70 18.42
N PRO A 55 -33.70 -34.61 17.89
CA PRO A 55 -33.99 -35.25 16.61
C PRO A 55 -35.40 -35.85 16.65
N PRO A 56 -36.28 -35.58 15.67
CA PRO A 56 -37.60 -36.18 15.66
C PRO A 56 -37.44 -37.70 15.61
N ALA A 57 -38.05 -38.39 16.59
CA ALA A 57 -38.11 -39.86 16.61
C ALA A 57 -38.67 -40.38 15.27
N PRO A 58 -38.17 -41.52 14.74
CA PRO A 58 -38.63 -42.04 13.47
C PRO A 58 -40.11 -42.38 13.58
N LYS A 59 -40.95 -41.64 12.84
CA LYS A 59 -42.33 -42.01 12.58
C LYS A 59 -42.39 -42.63 11.19
N ASP A 60 -42.56 -43.94 11.16
CA ASP A 60 -43.21 -44.61 10.04
C ASP A 60 -44.62 -44.03 9.95
N ASP A 61 -44.97 -43.39 8.83
CA ASP A 61 -46.22 -43.64 8.10
C ASP A 61 -46.40 -42.63 6.96
N GLU A 62 -46.83 -43.18 5.83
CA GLU A 62 -47.24 -42.52 4.59
C GLU A 62 -48.24 -41.37 4.84
N ASN A 63 -47.86 -40.14 4.49
CA ASN A 63 -48.74 -39.22 3.75
C ASN A 63 -47.96 -37.98 3.32
N GLY A 64 -48.01 -37.70 2.01
CA GLY A 64 -47.38 -36.53 1.40
C GLY A 64 -47.98 -35.22 1.91
N ALA A 65 -47.31 -34.59 2.87
CA ALA A 65 -47.46 -33.17 3.17
C ALA A 65 -46.10 -32.52 2.92
N VAL A 66 -45.90 -32.05 1.68
CA VAL A 66 -44.79 -31.16 1.34
C VAL A 66 -44.95 -29.92 2.20
N LYS A 67 -44.14 -29.82 3.25
CA LYS A 67 -43.98 -28.63 4.07
C LYS A 67 -43.44 -27.57 3.11
N LYS A 68 -44.32 -26.67 2.68
CA LYS A 68 -43.98 -25.56 1.81
C LYS A 68 -42.90 -24.77 2.53
N GLU A 69 -41.67 -24.84 2.03
CA GLU A 69 -40.60 -23.92 2.42
C GLU A 69 -41.19 -22.53 2.24
N GLU A 70 -41.31 -21.78 3.33
CA GLU A 70 -41.58 -20.36 3.21
C GLU A 70 -40.45 -19.82 2.34
N GLU A 71 -40.80 -19.30 1.15
CA GLU A 71 -39.88 -18.57 0.30
C GLU A 71 -39.35 -17.43 1.16
N GLN A 72 -38.20 -17.66 1.78
CA GLN A 72 -37.44 -16.65 2.49
C GLN A 72 -37.21 -15.58 1.43
N ASP A 73 -37.82 -14.43 1.63
CA ASP A 73 -37.83 -13.30 0.72
C ASP A 73 -36.37 -12.82 0.54
N SER A 74 -35.62 -13.52 -0.31
CA SER A 74 -34.21 -13.26 -0.64
C SER A 74 -34.12 -12.12 -1.65
N SER A 75 -35.04 -11.17 -1.54
CA SER A 75 -35.10 -9.91 -2.28
C SER A 75 -34.16 -8.86 -1.68
N PHE A 76 -33.24 -9.26 -0.78
CA PHE A 76 -32.08 -8.46 -0.42
C PHE A 76 -31.09 -8.42 -1.60
N ALA A 77 -31.35 -7.48 -2.51
CA ALA A 77 -30.40 -6.75 -3.35
C ALA A 77 -29.15 -7.51 -3.84
N GLN A 78 -29.34 -8.51 -4.73
CA GLN A 78 -28.21 -9.05 -5.49
C GLN A 78 -27.49 -8.00 -6.35
N ASP A 79 -28.15 -6.88 -6.65
CA ASP A 79 -27.60 -5.76 -7.42
C ASP A 79 -26.69 -4.82 -6.60
N GLU A 80 -26.72 -4.89 -5.26
CA GLU A 80 -25.86 -4.06 -4.38
C GLU A 80 -24.57 -4.79 -3.94
N LEU A 81 -24.48 -6.09 -4.20
CA LEU A 81 -23.34 -6.91 -3.80
C LEU A 81 -22.36 -7.15 -4.96
N PHE A 82 -21.07 -7.00 -4.69
CA PHE A 82 -20.04 -7.32 -5.67
C PHE A 82 -19.83 -8.83 -5.77
N LYS A 83 -19.82 -9.37 -6.99
CA LYS A 83 -19.46 -10.77 -7.25
C LYS A 83 -17.98 -10.86 -7.61
N LEU A 84 -17.22 -11.62 -6.82
CA LEU A 84 -15.78 -11.80 -7.04
C LEU A 84 -15.48 -12.40 -8.43
N ASP A 85 -16.31 -13.35 -8.89
CA ASP A 85 -16.15 -14.00 -10.21
C ASP A 85 -16.29 -13.01 -11.39
N SER A 86 -16.96 -11.87 -11.17
CA SER A 86 -17.15 -10.83 -12.17
C SER A 86 -16.11 -9.71 -12.11
N LEU A 87 -15.12 -9.82 -11.20
CA LEU A 87 -14.09 -8.80 -11.01
C LEU A 87 -13.12 -8.79 -12.20
N ASN A 88 -13.27 -7.80 -13.08
CA ASN A 88 -12.43 -7.64 -14.26
C ASN A 88 -11.27 -6.66 -13.98
N LEU A 89 -10.06 -7.18 -13.88
CA LEU A 89 -8.86 -6.39 -13.60
C LEU A 89 -8.52 -5.41 -14.72
N ASP A 90 -8.68 -5.79 -15.99
CA ASP A 90 -8.40 -4.89 -17.12
C ASP A 90 -9.28 -3.64 -17.06
N ASN A 91 -10.55 -3.80 -16.70
CA ASN A 91 -11.46 -2.66 -16.55
C ASN A 91 -11.08 -1.79 -15.34
N ILE A 92 -10.60 -2.38 -14.24
CA ILE A 92 -10.17 -1.62 -13.06
C ILE A 92 -8.87 -0.86 -13.34
N LEU A 93 -7.93 -1.45 -14.07
CA LEU A 93 -6.66 -0.79 -14.40
C LEU A 93 -6.85 0.30 -15.46
N ASN A 94 -7.73 0.09 -16.45
CA ASN A 94 -7.94 1.05 -17.54
C ASN A 94 -8.96 2.15 -17.20
N PHE A 95 -9.96 1.86 -16.37
CA PHE A 95 -11.07 2.78 -16.06
C PHE A 95 -11.22 3.09 -14.56
N GLY A 96 -10.43 2.46 -13.69
CA GLY A 96 -10.47 2.72 -12.26
C GLY A 96 -9.97 4.11 -11.90
N ARG A 97 -10.42 4.60 -10.75
CA ARG A 97 -9.93 5.85 -10.18
C ARG A 97 -8.60 5.58 -9.46
N GLU A 98 -7.53 6.23 -9.91
CA GLU A 98 -6.28 6.27 -9.15
C GLU A 98 -6.54 6.87 -7.76
N LEU A 99 -6.00 6.25 -6.72
CA LEU A 99 -6.10 6.72 -5.33
C LEU A 99 -4.79 7.43 -4.96
N PRO A 100 -4.60 8.73 -5.29
CA PRO A 100 -3.39 9.43 -4.92
C PRO A 100 -3.33 9.60 -3.40
N GLY A 101 -2.20 9.21 -2.80
CA GLY A 101 -1.99 9.32 -1.35
C GLY A 101 -1.80 10.77 -0.86
N HIS A 102 -1.69 11.76 -1.75
CA HIS A 102 -1.37 13.13 -1.40
C HIS A 102 -2.37 14.11 -2.04
N ASN A 103 -2.96 14.99 -1.22
CA ASN A 103 -4.00 15.95 -1.62
C ASN A 103 -3.58 16.90 -2.75
N LEU A 104 -2.28 17.09 -2.96
CA LEU A 104 -1.72 17.99 -3.99
C LEU A 104 -1.20 17.22 -5.22
N TYR A 105 -1.41 15.91 -5.31
CA TYR A 105 -0.88 15.10 -6.41
C TYR A 105 -1.40 15.61 -7.77
N ASP A 106 -2.72 15.81 -7.91
CA ASP A 106 -3.33 16.26 -9.15
C ASP A 106 -2.82 17.64 -9.59
N ASP A 107 -2.70 18.57 -8.64
CA ASP A 107 -2.18 19.92 -8.90
C ASP A 107 -0.69 19.88 -9.30
N THR A 108 0.10 19.04 -8.62
CA THR A 108 1.52 18.83 -8.93
C THR A 108 1.68 18.21 -10.32
N GLN A 109 0.89 17.20 -10.66
CA GLN A 109 0.93 16.54 -11.96
C GLN A 109 0.56 17.50 -13.08
N ARG A 110 -0.43 18.38 -12.87
CA ARG A 110 -0.77 19.45 -13.83
C ARG A 110 0.38 20.44 -14.02
N LEU A 111 1.08 20.81 -12.95
CA LEU A 111 2.24 21.71 -13.05
C LEU A 111 3.39 21.05 -13.83
N LEU A 112 3.71 19.81 -13.51
CA LEU A 112 4.73 19.02 -14.19
C LEU A 112 4.41 18.84 -15.68
N ASN A 113 3.16 18.50 -16.01
CA ASN A 113 2.69 18.39 -17.40
C ASN A 113 2.80 19.73 -18.17
N LYS A 114 2.53 20.87 -17.51
CA LYS A 114 2.73 22.20 -18.12
C LYS A 114 4.21 22.50 -18.38
N GLN A 115 5.10 22.01 -17.52
CA GLN A 115 6.54 22.15 -17.67
C GLN A 115 7.15 21.09 -18.59
N GLY A 116 6.39 20.06 -18.98
CA GLY A 116 6.86 18.96 -19.83
C GLY A 116 7.90 18.06 -19.15
N THR A 117 7.92 18.01 -17.82
CA THR A 117 8.89 17.23 -17.03
C THR A 117 8.17 16.18 -16.18
N SER A 118 8.88 15.11 -15.81
CA SER A 118 8.37 14.07 -14.90
C SER A 118 8.83 14.31 -13.48
N LEU A 119 8.13 13.78 -12.48
CA LEU A 119 8.52 13.86 -11.07
C LEU A 119 9.89 13.22 -10.79
N GLU A 120 10.25 12.21 -11.60
CA GLU A 120 11.52 11.47 -11.49
C GLU A 120 12.68 12.19 -12.19
N ASP A 121 12.44 13.32 -12.84
CA ASP A 121 13.47 14.07 -13.55
C ASP A 121 14.52 14.60 -12.55
N PRO A 122 15.83 14.28 -12.75
CA PRO A 122 16.90 14.78 -11.89
C PRO A 122 16.90 16.30 -11.73
N ALA A 123 16.34 17.07 -12.66
CA ALA A 123 16.22 18.53 -12.56
C ALA A 123 15.45 18.97 -11.29
N HIS A 124 14.45 18.21 -10.86
CA HIS A 124 13.65 18.50 -9.65
C HIS A 124 14.32 18.03 -8.36
N ALA A 125 15.44 17.32 -8.45
CA ALA A 125 16.20 16.82 -7.31
C ALA A 125 17.60 17.48 -7.25
N PRO A 126 17.71 18.75 -6.79
CA PRO A 126 18.98 19.48 -6.71
C PRO A 126 20.08 18.73 -5.94
N LYS A 127 19.71 17.88 -4.98
CA LYS A 127 20.66 17.05 -4.22
C LYS A 127 21.36 16.02 -5.11
N LEU A 128 20.66 15.43 -6.08
CA LEU A 128 21.24 14.44 -7.00
C LEU A 128 22.17 15.13 -8.00
N THR A 129 21.77 16.29 -8.52
CA THR A 129 22.61 17.12 -9.39
C THR A 129 23.86 17.60 -8.67
N ALA A 130 23.73 18.13 -7.45
CA ALA A 130 24.88 18.55 -6.64
C ALA A 130 25.82 17.39 -6.30
N LEU A 131 25.28 16.19 -6.06
CA LEU A 131 26.09 14.99 -5.84
C LEU A 131 26.91 14.64 -7.08
N ARG A 132 26.30 14.66 -8.27
CA ARG A 132 27.03 14.45 -9.53
C ARG A 132 28.17 15.45 -9.67
N ASP A 133 27.89 16.73 -9.48
CA ASP A 133 28.89 17.80 -9.67
C ASP A 133 30.04 17.63 -8.67
N LEU A 134 29.74 17.32 -7.40
CA LEU A 134 30.77 17.03 -6.38
C LEU A 134 31.63 15.82 -6.73
N LEU A 135 31.04 14.75 -7.28
CA LEU A 135 31.79 13.55 -7.70
C LEU A 135 32.74 13.90 -8.85
N VAL A 136 32.28 14.65 -9.85
CA VAL A 136 33.09 15.10 -10.98
C VAL A 136 34.23 16.01 -10.52
N ASP A 137 33.96 16.96 -9.61
CA ASP A 137 34.98 17.85 -9.03
C ASP A 137 36.05 17.07 -8.23
N CYS A 138 35.66 15.95 -7.64
CA CYS A 138 36.58 15.00 -6.99
C CYS A 138 37.33 14.09 -7.99
N GLY A 139 37.15 14.28 -9.31
CA GLY A 139 37.74 13.44 -10.35
C GLY A 139 37.13 12.04 -10.46
N ILE A 140 35.94 11.83 -9.93
CA ILE A 140 35.18 10.57 -9.99
C ILE A 140 34.18 10.66 -11.13
N GLY A 141 34.23 9.73 -12.08
CA GLY A 141 33.28 9.67 -13.21
C GLY A 141 33.64 10.55 -14.42
N VAL A 142 34.82 11.17 -14.39
CA VAL A 142 35.38 11.86 -15.56
C VAL A 142 35.85 10.80 -16.57
N GLU A 143 35.31 10.86 -17.80
CA GLU A 143 35.88 10.11 -18.92
C GLU A 143 37.27 10.70 -19.21
N GLY A 144 38.31 9.94 -18.87
CA GLY A 144 39.68 10.34 -19.13
C GLY A 144 39.90 10.45 -20.63
N ALA A 145 40.32 11.62 -21.09
CA ALA A 145 40.94 11.79 -22.40
C ALA A 145 42.02 10.71 -22.55
N GLU A 146 41.87 9.85 -23.55
CA GLU A 146 42.77 8.74 -23.81
C GLU A 146 44.16 9.23 -24.25
N SER A 147 45.03 9.59 -23.30
CA SER A 147 46.47 9.50 -23.53
C SER A 147 46.86 8.02 -23.42
N ASN A 148 47.09 7.39 -24.56
CA ASN A 148 47.39 5.95 -24.76
C ASN A 148 48.72 5.47 -24.12
N ASP A 149 49.27 6.17 -23.13
CA ASP A 149 50.54 5.82 -22.49
C ASP A 149 50.32 5.15 -21.12
N PRO A 150 50.66 3.85 -20.95
CA PRO A 150 50.54 3.13 -19.67
C PRO A 150 51.37 3.74 -18.54
N LEU A 151 52.35 4.61 -18.84
CA LEU A 151 53.23 5.22 -17.84
C LEU A 151 52.66 6.53 -17.23
N TYR A 152 51.61 7.10 -17.84
CA TYR A 152 50.99 8.37 -17.44
C TYR A 152 49.51 8.21 -17.08
N GLN A 153 49.07 7.05 -16.60
CA GLN A 153 47.73 6.91 -16.06
C GLN A 153 47.62 7.69 -14.74
N PRO A 154 46.81 8.76 -14.66
CA PRO A 154 46.54 9.41 -13.40
C PRO A 154 45.86 8.39 -12.49
N ILE A 155 46.52 8.00 -11.41
CA ILE A 155 45.95 7.13 -10.38
C ILE A 155 44.64 7.79 -9.94
N LYS A 156 43.48 7.17 -10.20
CA LYS A 156 42.14 7.67 -9.83
C LYS A 156 42.17 8.08 -8.34
N PRO A 157 42.21 9.38 -7.98
CA PRO A 157 42.76 9.74 -6.67
C PRO A 157 41.75 9.66 -5.53
N HIS A 158 40.44 9.56 -5.81
CA HIS A 158 39.41 9.62 -4.76
C HIS A 158 38.36 8.51 -4.86
N ARG A 159 38.06 7.90 -3.71
CA ARG A 159 36.90 7.01 -3.51
C ARG A 159 35.94 7.72 -2.58
N ALA A 160 34.66 7.66 -2.89
CA ALA A 160 33.60 8.29 -2.10
C ALA A 160 32.74 7.23 -1.40
N LEU A 161 32.20 7.57 -0.24
CA LEU A 161 31.13 6.83 0.43
C LEU A 161 29.90 7.73 0.48
N VAL A 162 28.77 7.24 -0.03
CA VAL A 162 27.49 7.97 -0.03
C VAL A 162 26.57 7.34 1.00
N PHE A 163 26.14 8.14 1.97
CA PHE A 163 25.23 7.68 3.02
C PHE A 163 23.84 8.30 2.81
N CYS A 164 22.80 7.46 2.93
CA CYS A 164 21.41 7.88 2.86
C CYS A 164 20.61 7.16 3.95
N GLN A 165 19.66 7.86 4.57
CA GLN A 165 18.81 7.29 5.62
C GLN A 165 17.76 6.33 5.05
N MET A 166 17.27 6.61 3.84
CA MET A 166 16.17 5.90 3.19
C MET A 166 16.73 5.02 2.06
N LYS A 167 16.28 3.75 1.98
CA LYS A 167 16.65 2.86 0.87
C LYS A 167 16.28 3.43 -0.50
N GLU A 168 15.09 4.04 -0.61
CA GLU A 168 14.61 4.66 -1.86
C GLU A 168 15.57 5.74 -2.39
N MET A 169 16.20 6.51 -1.50
CA MET A 169 17.19 7.51 -1.90
C MET A 169 18.47 6.87 -2.45
N LEU A 170 18.90 5.73 -1.90
CA LEU A 170 20.02 4.96 -2.47
C LEU A 170 19.67 4.43 -3.85
N ASP A 171 18.46 3.92 -4.03
CA ASP A 171 17.99 3.42 -5.32
C ASP A 171 17.97 4.54 -6.38
N MET A 172 17.54 5.75 -6.01
CA MET A 172 17.62 6.94 -6.88
C MET A 172 19.06 7.36 -7.18
N VAL A 173 19.95 7.44 -6.18
CA VAL A 173 21.36 7.78 -6.42
C VAL A 173 22.00 6.78 -7.38
N GLN A 174 21.73 5.49 -7.19
CA GLN A 174 22.27 4.45 -8.05
C GLN A 174 21.76 4.55 -9.48
N ASN A 175 20.44 4.59 -9.68
CA ASN A 175 19.87 4.53 -11.02
C ASN A 175 20.00 5.87 -11.77
N THR A 176 19.86 6.99 -11.07
CA THR A 176 19.88 8.31 -11.70
C THR A 176 21.30 8.88 -11.77
N VAL A 177 22.04 8.94 -10.65
CA VAL A 177 23.37 9.57 -10.65
C VAL A 177 24.44 8.62 -11.21
N LEU A 178 24.54 7.40 -10.69
CA LEU A 178 25.63 6.50 -11.04
C LEU A 178 25.41 5.80 -12.39
N LYS A 179 24.22 5.27 -12.66
CA LYS A 179 23.96 4.58 -13.95
C LYS A 179 23.67 5.56 -15.09
N SER A 180 22.83 6.58 -14.86
CA SER A 180 22.42 7.48 -15.95
C SER A 180 23.38 8.66 -16.16
N MET A 181 23.83 9.34 -15.10
CA MET A 181 24.65 10.56 -15.25
C MET A 181 26.16 10.30 -15.29
N LEU A 182 26.66 9.25 -14.63
CA LEU A 182 28.10 8.94 -14.51
C LEU A 182 28.40 7.45 -14.80
N PRO A 183 28.12 6.94 -16.01
CA PRO A 183 28.19 5.51 -16.34
C PRO A 183 29.60 4.90 -16.21
N SER A 184 30.65 5.74 -16.20
CA SER A 184 32.04 5.33 -16.05
C SER A 184 32.46 5.01 -14.59
N VAL A 185 31.59 5.29 -13.62
CA VAL A 185 31.85 5.07 -12.19
C VAL A 185 31.56 3.63 -11.80
N SER A 186 32.54 2.97 -11.19
CA SER A 186 32.34 1.68 -10.55
C SER A 186 31.85 1.88 -9.11
N PHE A 187 30.75 1.23 -8.75
CA PHE A 187 30.12 1.30 -7.43
C PHE A 187 29.73 -0.10 -6.92
N LEU A 188 29.44 -0.20 -5.62
CA LEU A 188 29.01 -1.41 -4.90
C LEU A 188 27.79 -1.08 -4.05
#